data_AF-A0A1H3HN59-F1
#
_entry.id   AF-A0A1H3HN59-F1
#
_cell.length_a   1.000
_cell.length_b   1.000
_cell.length_c   1.000
_cell.angle_alpha   90.00
_cell.angle_beta   90.00
_cell.angle_gamma   90.00
#
_symmetry.space_group_name_H-M   'P 1'
#
loop_
_entity.id
_entity.type
_entity.pdbx_description
1 polymer ?
#
loop_
_entity_poly.entity_id
_entity_poly.type
_entity_poly.pdbx_seq_one_letter_code
_entity_poly.pdbx_strand_id
1 'polypeptide(L)'
;MTWKVLLKKEWKESSLRFFLNLGLLAVVYLVILYLMQRYSPLLFFLGIPAILTHVLYMFVDLIFSLRKEWKENTVYVWMNLPLPGWQLILAKLLTAFVQLMISLGVTFAFVYLFIIRAEQLIDYSVYREFAQGIVLLKEIFIKLLPFATMLIAHSAVVLGLVAVFIFLMSKIIQPLGWLVGVLITAALTTASVLFSNTAFYAAITEWGLIRTIADIPQEILFQFGDENAVEVSEKIIIHLYAGQLVYEGIILVAMFLVVSWLFDRKVQV
;
A
#
# COMPACT_ATOMS: atom_id res chain seq x y z
N MET A 1 -4.74 31.28 -6.82
CA MET A 1 -4.60 29.99 -7.53
C MET A 1 -5.58 29.01 -6.89
N THR A 2 -6.47 28.39 -7.66
CA THR A 2 -7.48 27.47 -7.07
C THR A 2 -6.86 26.10 -6.80
N TRP A 3 -7.28 25.40 -5.74
CA TRP A 3 -6.80 24.05 -5.38
C TRP A 3 -6.87 23.05 -6.55
N LYS A 4 -7.88 23.16 -7.43
CA LYS A 4 -8.00 22.36 -8.66
C LYS A 4 -6.84 22.57 -9.64
N VAL A 5 -6.32 23.79 -9.76
CA VAL A 5 -5.19 24.12 -10.63
C VAL A 5 -3.90 23.51 -10.08
N LEU A 6 -3.74 23.55 -8.76
CA LEU A 6 -2.63 22.90 -8.07
C LEU A 6 -2.66 21.39 -8.30
N LEU A 7 -3.80 20.72 -8.08
CA LEU A 7 -3.92 19.28 -8.34
C LEU A 7 -3.61 18.92 -9.80
N LYS A 8 -4.09 19.72 -10.76
CA LYS A 8 -3.78 19.54 -12.18
C LYS A 8 -2.29 19.72 -12.49
N LYS A 9 -1.61 20.65 -11.81
CA LYS A 9 -0.15 20.84 -11.92
C LYS A 9 0.57 19.58 -11.41
N GLU A 10 0.26 19.13 -10.20
CA GLU A 10 0.90 17.94 -9.60
C GLU A 10 0.69 16.68 -10.46
N TRP A 11 -0.52 16.50 -11.01
CA TRP A 11 -0.81 15.42 -11.95
C TRP A 11 0.06 15.49 -13.21
N LYS A 12 0.10 16.65 -13.89
CA LYS A 12 0.90 16.82 -15.11
C LYS A 12 2.39 16.60 -14.88
N GLU A 13 2.89 17.01 -13.72
CA GLU A 13 4.30 16.87 -13.40
C GLU A 13 4.71 15.41 -13.19
N SER A 14 3.84 14.61 -12.57
CA SER A 14 4.08 13.20 -12.29
C SER A 14 3.64 12.27 -13.44
N SER A 15 2.73 12.71 -14.31
CA SER A 15 2.06 11.84 -15.28
C SER A 15 3.01 11.12 -16.23
N LEU A 16 4.07 11.78 -16.73
CA LEU A 16 5.00 11.13 -17.64
C LEU A 16 5.70 9.94 -16.97
N ARG A 17 6.23 10.14 -15.77
CA ARG A 17 6.89 9.07 -15.00
C ARG A 17 5.90 7.96 -14.66
N PHE A 18 4.69 8.33 -14.28
CA PHE A 18 3.61 7.39 -13.98
C PHE A 18 3.29 6.49 -15.18
N PHE A 19 3.03 7.06 -16.37
CA PHE A 19 2.71 6.28 -17.56
C PHE A 19 3.88 5.44 -18.07
N LEU A 20 5.12 5.92 -17.93
CA LEU A 20 6.31 5.12 -18.24
C LEU A 20 6.43 3.90 -17.32
N ASN A 21 6.25 4.09 -16.01
CA ASN A 21 6.26 2.99 -15.04
C ASN A 21 5.12 2.00 -15.30
N LEU A 22 3.92 2.50 -15.60
CA LEU A 22 2.76 1.67 -15.93
C LEU A 22 2.97 0.87 -17.22
N GLY A 23 3.56 1.50 -18.24
CA GLY A 23 3.91 0.83 -19.50
C GLY A 23 4.97 -0.25 -19.29
N LEU A 24 6.03 0.04 -18.52
CA LEU A 24 7.05 -0.94 -18.18
C LEU A 24 6.47 -2.13 -17.41
N LEU A 25 5.61 -1.84 -16.42
CA LEU A 25 4.91 -2.85 -15.63
C LEU A 25 4.05 -3.77 -16.53
N ALA A 26 3.29 -3.18 -17.46
CA ALA A 26 2.50 -3.94 -18.42
C ALA A 26 3.37 -4.84 -19.32
N VAL A 27 4.51 -4.34 -19.80
CA VAL A 27 5.47 -5.14 -20.59
C VAL A 27 5.99 -6.33 -19.78
N VAL A 28 6.40 -6.11 -18.52
CA VAL A 28 6.85 -7.19 -17.63
C VAL A 28 5.75 -8.24 -17.45
N TYR A 29 4.49 -7.83 -17.25
CA TYR A 29 3.39 -8.77 -17.12
C TYR A 29 3.09 -9.56 -18.40
N LEU A 30 3.20 -8.92 -19.58
CA LEU A 30 3.08 -9.63 -20.86
C LEU A 30 4.21 -10.65 -21.06
N VAL A 31 5.44 -10.32 -20.65
CA VAL A 31 6.57 -11.26 -20.65
C VAL A 31 6.29 -12.43 -19.73
N ILE A 32 5.78 -12.20 -18.50
CA ILE A 32 5.41 -13.28 -17.58
C ILE A 32 4.35 -14.20 -18.19
N LEU A 33 3.32 -13.66 -18.82
CA LEU A 33 2.30 -14.45 -19.53
C LEU A 33 2.90 -15.32 -20.64
N TYR A 34 3.81 -14.75 -21.42
CA TYR A 34 4.52 -15.50 -22.46
C TYR A 34 5.37 -16.64 -21.85
N LEU A 35 6.12 -16.35 -20.79
CA LEU A 35 6.95 -17.34 -20.09
C LEU A 35 6.11 -18.44 -19.43
N MET A 36 4.93 -18.10 -18.91
CA MET A 36 3.99 -19.08 -18.35
C MET A 36 3.59 -20.13 -19.39
N GLN A 37 3.29 -19.69 -20.61
CA GLN A 37 2.92 -20.58 -21.70
C GLN A 37 4.08 -21.45 -22.18
N ARG A 38 5.31 -20.94 -22.13
CA ARG A 38 6.48 -21.65 -22.67
C ARG A 38 7.18 -22.56 -21.67
N TYR A 39 7.19 -22.18 -20.40
CA TYR A 39 8.04 -22.81 -19.40
C TYR A 39 7.26 -23.39 -18.22
N SER A 40 6.53 -22.58 -17.47
CA SER A 40 5.83 -23.06 -16.28
C SER A 40 4.64 -22.18 -15.90
N PRO A 41 3.44 -22.76 -15.67
CA PRO A 41 2.30 -22.01 -15.17
C PRO A 41 2.55 -21.41 -13.78
N LEU A 42 3.48 -21.96 -12.99
CA LEU A 42 3.81 -21.50 -11.64
C LEU A 42 4.34 -20.05 -11.57
N LEU A 43 4.76 -19.48 -12.70
CA LEU A 43 5.19 -18.08 -12.75
C LEU A 43 4.08 -17.09 -12.37
N PHE A 44 2.81 -17.52 -12.31
CA PHE A 44 1.73 -16.68 -11.79
C PHE A 44 2.00 -16.17 -10.36
N PHE A 45 2.76 -16.91 -9.54
CA PHE A 45 3.12 -16.51 -8.17
C PHE A 45 3.93 -15.22 -8.11
N LEU A 46 4.61 -14.82 -9.19
CA LEU A 46 5.30 -13.53 -9.30
C LEU A 46 4.33 -12.33 -9.21
N GLY A 47 3.02 -12.57 -9.38
CA GLY A 47 1.98 -11.57 -9.15
C GLY A 47 1.88 -11.10 -7.69
N ILE A 48 2.16 -11.97 -6.71
CA ILE A 48 2.06 -11.63 -5.28
C ILE A 48 3.06 -10.55 -4.87
N PRO A 49 4.39 -10.70 -5.10
CA PRO A 49 5.33 -9.63 -4.78
C PRO A 49 5.04 -8.36 -5.59
N ALA A 50 4.55 -8.47 -6.83
CA ALA A 50 4.13 -7.30 -7.60
C ALA A 50 3.00 -6.52 -6.91
N ILE A 51 2.01 -7.19 -6.33
CA ILE A 51 0.98 -6.56 -5.48
C ILE A 51 1.62 -5.90 -4.25
N LEU A 52 2.49 -6.62 -3.53
CA LEU A 52 3.09 -6.14 -2.28
C LEU A 52 3.96 -4.88 -2.47
N THR A 53 4.65 -4.73 -3.61
CA THR A 53 5.44 -3.52 -3.88
C THR A 53 4.61 -2.23 -3.89
N HIS A 54 3.29 -2.32 -4.12
CA HIS A 54 2.40 -1.15 -4.11
C HIS A 54 2.26 -0.53 -2.71
N VAL A 55 2.55 -1.27 -1.63
CA VAL A 55 2.62 -0.73 -0.27
C VAL A 55 3.67 0.38 -0.17
N LEU A 56 4.78 0.26 -0.90
CA LEU A 56 5.88 1.24 -0.91
C LEU A 56 5.69 2.36 -1.94
N TYR A 57 4.65 2.30 -2.77
CA TYR A 57 4.48 3.19 -3.92
C TYR A 57 4.46 4.67 -3.51
N MET A 58 3.56 5.04 -2.59
CA MET A 58 3.40 6.44 -2.16
C MET A 58 4.64 6.94 -1.39
N PHE A 59 5.30 6.06 -0.63
CA PHE A 59 6.55 6.41 0.05
C PHE A 59 7.61 6.90 -0.95
N VAL A 60 7.81 6.11 -2.01
CA VAL A 60 8.80 6.40 -3.06
C VAL A 60 8.39 7.63 -3.87
N ASP A 61 7.15 7.70 -4.36
CA ASP A 61 6.68 8.80 -5.21
C ASP A 61 6.73 10.15 -4.49
N LEU A 62 6.30 10.22 -3.22
CA LEU A 62 6.32 11.47 -2.45
C LEU A 62 7.74 11.95 -2.15
N ILE A 63 8.68 11.05 -1.81
CA ILE A 63 10.10 11.43 -1.64
C ILE A 63 10.67 11.98 -2.94
N PHE A 64 10.43 11.31 -4.08
CA PHE A 64 10.91 11.81 -5.36
C PHE A 64 10.28 13.15 -5.74
N SER A 65 8.98 13.31 -5.52
CA SER A 65 8.25 14.55 -5.77
C SER A 65 8.80 15.71 -4.93
N LEU A 66 8.99 15.52 -3.63
CA LEU A 66 9.55 16.54 -2.74
C LEU A 66 11.03 16.82 -3.04
N ARG A 67 11.85 15.79 -3.23
CA ARG A 67 13.27 15.96 -3.56
C ARG A 67 13.45 16.76 -4.84
N LYS A 68 12.61 16.52 -5.86
CA LYS A 68 12.65 17.26 -7.12
C LYS A 68 12.38 18.75 -6.89
N GLU A 69 11.33 19.09 -6.14
CA GLU A 69 10.97 20.49 -5.85
C GLU A 69 12.11 21.23 -5.11
N TRP A 70 12.74 20.57 -4.13
CA TRP A 70 13.90 21.14 -3.44
C TRP A 70 15.13 21.28 -4.34
N LYS A 71 15.38 20.30 -5.22
CA LYS A 71 16.54 20.33 -6.13
C LYS A 71 16.38 21.41 -7.21
N GLU A 72 15.16 21.64 -7.68
CA GLU A 72 14.84 22.62 -8.73
C GLU A 72 14.60 24.03 -8.17
N ASN A 73 14.75 24.24 -6.85
CA ASN A 73 14.48 25.51 -6.17
C ASN A 73 13.06 26.05 -6.37
N THR A 74 12.10 25.19 -6.72
CA THR A 74 10.69 25.57 -6.84
C THR A 74 10.00 25.68 -5.48
N VAL A 75 10.65 25.23 -4.40
CA VAL A 75 10.19 25.40 -3.01
C VAL A 75 9.99 26.86 -2.63
N TYR A 76 10.85 27.78 -3.10
CA TYR A 76 10.65 29.21 -2.84
C TYR A 76 9.32 29.70 -3.42
N VAL A 77 8.93 29.20 -4.59
CA VAL A 77 7.63 29.51 -5.17
C VAL A 77 6.52 28.92 -4.31
N TRP A 78 6.68 27.68 -3.84
CA TRP A 78 5.70 27.02 -2.96
C TRP A 78 5.42 27.79 -1.67
N MET A 79 6.46 28.26 -0.99
CA MET A 79 6.31 28.99 0.27
C MET A 79 5.76 30.41 0.08
N ASN A 80 5.86 30.98 -1.13
CA ASN A 80 5.31 32.29 -1.45
C ASN A 80 3.91 32.23 -2.06
N LEU A 81 3.36 31.04 -2.30
CA LEU A 81 1.97 30.93 -2.72
C LEU A 81 1.05 31.35 -1.57
N PRO A 82 -0.05 32.08 -1.84
CA PRO A 82 -1.05 32.45 -0.83
C PRO A 82 -1.95 31.26 -0.47
N LEU A 83 -1.39 30.05 -0.41
CA LEU A 83 -2.07 28.80 -0.07
C LEU A 83 -1.39 28.17 1.13
N PRO A 84 -2.17 27.62 2.09
CA PRO A 84 -1.59 26.94 3.25
C PRO A 84 -0.93 25.62 2.84
N GLY A 85 0.13 25.22 3.53
CA GLY A 85 0.94 24.03 3.20
C GLY A 85 0.15 22.73 3.19
N TRP A 86 -0.91 22.62 4.01
CA TRP A 86 -1.80 21.46 3.98
C TRP A 86 -2.44 21.25 2.59
N GLN A 87 -2.77 22.32 1.85
CA GLN A 87 -3.32 22.20 0.51
C GLN A 87 -2.28 21.67 -0.49
N LEU A 88 -1.03 22.07 -0.32
CA LEU A 88 0.11 21.61 -1.14
C LEU A 88 0.38 20.12 -0.91
N ILE A 89 0.49 19.72 0.35
CA ILE A 89 0.73 18.31 0.73
C ILE A 89 -0.46 17.44 0.31
N LEU A 90 -1.71 17.90 0.53
CA LEU A 90 -2.90 17.16 0.13
C LEU A 90 -2.97 16.97 -1.39
N ALA A 91 -2.60 17.96 -2.19
CA ALA A 91 -2.57 17.83 -3.65
C ALA A 91 -1.56 16.77 -4.11
N LYS A 92 -0.38 16.71 -3.50
CA LYS A 92 0.62 15.64 -3.77
C LYS A 92 0.11 14.27 -3.32
N LEU A 93 -0.42 14.16 -2.10
CA LEU A 93 -0.98 12.92 -1.56
C LEU A 93 -2.11 12.38 -2.45
N LEU A 94 -3.05 13.24 -2.84
CA LEU A 94 -4.17 12.84 -3.68
C LEU A 94 -3.71 12.40 -5.07
N THR A 95 -2.74 13.11 -5.67
CA THR A 95 -2.15 12.71 -6.95
C THR A 95 -1.50 11.33 -6.88
N ALA A 96 -0.63 11.12 -5.88
CA ALA A 96 0.04 9.84 -5.64
C ALA A 96 -0.96 8.71 -5.34
N PHE A 97 -2.01 9.00 -4.57
CA PHE A 97 -3.07 8.05 -4.24
C PHE A 97 -3.88 7.62 -5.48
N VAL A 98 -4.26 8.56 -6.35
CA VAL A 98 -4.96 8.21 -7.60
C VAL A 98 -4.07 7.36 -8.51
N GLN A 99 -2.78 7.68 -8.61
CA GLN A 99 -1.82 6.90 -9.39
C GLN A 99 -1.61 5.49 -8.81
N LEU A 100 -1.54 5.37 -7.48
CA LEU A 100 -1.53 4.09 -6.77
C LEU A 100 -2.78 3.27 -7.12
N MET A 101 -3.98 3.85 -7.05
CA MET A 101 -5.22 3.12 -7.33
C MET A 101 -5.26 2.59 -8.77
N ILE A 102 -4.82 3.39 -9.74
CA ILE A 102 -4.76 2.97 -11.15
C ILE A 102 -3.72 1.83 -11.32
N SER A 103 -2.51 2.01 -10.80
CA SER A 103 -1.44 1.00 -10.90
C SER A 103 -1.81 -0.31 -10.22
N LEU A 104 -2.42 -0.22 -9.04
CA LEU A 104 -2.88 -1.37 -8.27
C LEU A 104 -4.02 -2.10 -8.99
N GLY A 105 -4.97 -1.35 -9.57
CA GLY A 105 -6.05 -1.93 -10.38
C GLY A 105 -5.52 -2.69 -11.60
N VAL A 106 -4.56 -2.11 -12.33
CA VAL A 106 -3.88 -2.80 -13.45
C VAL A 106 -3.16 -4.06 -12.96
N THR A 107 -2.45 -3.98 -11.85
CA THR A 107 -1.75 -5.13 -11.24
C THR A 107 -2.72 -6.24 -10.87
N PHE A 108 -3.82 -5.93 -10.19
CA PHE A 108 -4.84 -6.93 -9.87
C PHE A 108 -5.46 -7.57 -11.11
N ALA A 109 -5.72 -6.78 -12.16
CA ALA A 109 -6.22 -7.32 -13.43
C ALA A 109 -5.24 -8.32 -14.04
N PHE A 110 -3.94 -8.01 -14.08
CA PHE A 110 -2.93 -8.93 -14.61
C PHE A 110 -2.73 -10.17 -13.72
N VAL A 111 -2.70 -10.02 -12.39
CA VAL A 111 -2.61 -11.19 -11.49
C VAL A 111 -3.82 -12.10 -11.65
N TYR A 112 -5.02 -11.53 -11.78
CA TYR A 112 -6.22 -12.31 -12.08
C TYR A 112 -6.10 -13.06 -13.42
N LEU A 113 -5.60 -12.39 -14.46
CA LEU A 113 -5.30 -13.03 -15.75
C LEU A 113 -4.27 -14.14 -15.62
N PHE A 114 -3.24 -13.98 -14.78
CA PHE A 114 -2.25 -15.03 -14.53
C PHE A 114 -2.89 -16.26 -13.90
N ILE A 115 -3.77 -16.07 -12.91
CA ILE A 115 -4.48 -17.19 -12.26
C ILE A 115 -5.34 -17.95 -13.27
N ILE A 116 -6.14 -17.24 -14.09
CA ILE A 116 -6.94 -17.86 -15.15
C ILE A 116 -6.04 -18.61 -16.14
N ARG A 117 -4.92 -18.00 -16.53
CA ARG A 117 -4.02 -18.62 -17.50
C ARG A 117 -3.34 -19.86 -16.94
N ALA A 118 -2.96 -19.84 -15.66
CA ALA A 118 -2.40 -20.99 -14.98
C ALA A 118 -3.41 -22.15 -14.93
N GLU A 119 -4.66 -21.87 -14.56
CA GLU A 119 -5.77 -22.85 -14.54
C GLU A 119 -5.94 -23.55 -15.90
N GLN A 120 -5.81 -22.82 -17.01
CA GLN A 120 -5.94 -23.36 -18.37
C GLN A 120 -4.72 -24.17 -18.83
N LEU A 121 -3.53 -23.87 -18.31
CA LEU A 121 -2.28 -24.49 -18.75
C LEU A 121 -1.97 -25.79 -18.00
N ILE A 122 -2.60 -26.01 -16.85
CA ILE A 122 -2.33 -27.17 -16.00
C ILE A 122 -3.21 -28.33 -16.44
N ASP A 123 -2.56 -29.44 -16.76
CA ASP A 123 -3.24 -30.68 -17.09
C ASP A 123 -3.87 -31.31 -15.83
N TYR A 124 -5.20 -31.29 -15.78
CA TYR A 124 -5.99 -31.88 -14.70
C TYR A 124 -5.75 -33.39 -14.52
N SER A 125 -5.30 -34.10 -15.56
CA SER A 125 -5.06 -35.54 -15.50
C SER A 125 -3.77 -35.89 -14.74
N VAL A 126 -2.78 -35.00 -14.75
CA VAL A 126 -1.46 -35.21 -14.14
C VAL A 126 -1.34 -34.49 -12.78
N TYR A 127 -1.96 -33.32 -12.64
CA TYR A 127 -1.80 -32.45 -11.46
C TYR A 127 -3.14 -32.06 -10.82
N ARG A 128 -4.01 -33.05 -10.55
CA ARG A 128 -5.38 -32.82 -10.07
C ARG A 128 -5.45 -31.93 -8.81
N GLU A 129 -4.64 -32.24 -7.78
CA GLU A 129 -4.64 -31.48 -6.52
C GLU A 129 -4.21 -30.02 -6.74
N PHE A 130 -3.19 -29.81 -7.57
CA PHE A 130 -2.68 -28.47 -7.87
C PHE A 130 -3.69 -27.66 -8.70
N ALA A 131 -4.37 -28.29 -9.66
CA ALA A 131 -5.42 -27.66 -10.44
C ALA A 131 -6.60 -27.22 -9.56
N GLN A 132 -7.02 -28.05 -8.61
CA GLN A 132 -8.04 -27.69 -7.61
C GLN A 132 -7.59 -26.51 -6.74
N GLY A 133 -6.32 -26.51 -6.30
CA GLY A 133 -5.73 -25.41 -5.53
C GLY A 133 -5.79 -24.06 -6.26
N ILE A 134 -5.62 -24.04 -7.58
CA ILE A 134 -5.71 -22.80 -8.37
C ILE A 134 -7.14 -22.29 -8.50
N VAL A 135 -8.11 -23.19 -8.68
CA VAL A 135 -9.53 -22.81 -8.68
C VAL A 135 -9.92 -22.16 -7.35
N LEU A 136 -9.51 -22.78 -6.23
CA LEU A 136 -9.72 -22.23 -4.90
C LEU A 136 -9.01 -20.88 -4.73
N LEU A 137 -7.76 -20.76 -5.20
CA LEU A 137 -7.00 -19.51 -5.14
C LEU A 137 -7.70 -18.38 -5.92
N LYS A 138 -8.29 -18.67 -7.09
CA LYS A 138 -9.05 -17.70 -7.89
C LYS A 138 -10.23 -17.15 -7.10
N GLU A 139 -10.99 -18.01 -6.45
CA GLU A 139 -12.15 -17.63 -5.63
C GLU A 139 -11.74 -16.79 -4.43
N ILE A 140 -10.70 -17.23 -3.71
CA ILE A 140 -10.12 -16.49 -2.58
C ILE A 140 -9.62 -15.12 -3.03
N PHE A 141 -8.92 -15.05 -4.16
CA PHE A 141 -8.38 -13.80 -4.70
C PHE A 141 -9.50 -12.78 -4.96
N ILE A 142 -10.59 -13.18 -5.62
CA ILE A 142 -11.74 -12.31 -5.86
C ILE A 142 -12.38 -11.88 -4.54
N LYS A 143 -12.59 -12.82 -3.61
CA LYS A 143 -13.25 -12.57 -2.32
C LYS A 143 -12.42 -11.62 -1.42
N LEU A 144 -11.09 -11.72 -1.48
CA LEU A 144 -10.16 -10.90 -0.70
C LEU A 144 -9.75 -9.60 -1.42
N LEU A 145 -10.06 -9.43 -2.71
CA LEU A 145 -9.65 -8.27 -3.50
C LEU A 145 -10.01 -6.91 -2.84
N PRO A 146 -11.24 -6.69 -2.30
CA PRO A 146 -11.56 -5.42 -1.64
C PRO A 146 -10.73 -5.19 -0.37
N PHE A 147 -10.46 -6.25 0.39
CA PHE A 147 -9.66 -6.18 1.61
C PHE A 147 -8.18 -5.92 1.29
N ALA A 148 -7.62 -6.62 0.31
CA ALA A 148 -6.27 -6.38 -0.17
C ALA A 148 -6.11 -4.93 -0.68
N THR A 149 -7.10 -4.43 -1.43
CA THR A 149 -7.11 -3.03 -1.89
C THR A 149 -7.08 -2.06 -0.71
N MET A 150 -7.95 -2.25 0.28
CA MET A 150 -8.04 -1.41 1.48
C MET A 150 -6.74 -1.45 2.29
N LEU A 151 -6.19 -2.64 2.53
CA LEU A 151 -4.96 -2.84 3.30
C LEU A 151 -3.76 -2.16 2.62
N ILE A 152 -3.61 -2.35 1.30
CA ILE A 152 -2.51 -1.75 0.52
C ILE A 152 -2.68 -0.23 0.46
N ALA A 153 -3.90 0.25 0.20
CA ALA A 153 -4.20 1.68 0.16
C ALA A 153 -3.89 2.35 1.50
N HIS A 154 -4.36 1.79 2.60
CA HIS A 154 -4.09 2.30 3.95
C HIS A 154 -2.59 2.30 4.26
N SER A 155 -1.91 1.17 4.06
CA SER A 155 -0.47 1.04 4.32
C SER A 155 0.35 2.02 3.48
N ALA A 156 0.00 2.19 2.19
CA ALA A 156 0.67 3.13 1.31
C ALA A 156 0.45 4.58 1.75
N VAL A 157 -0.74 4.96 2.21
CA VAL A 157 -1.00 6.32 2.73
C VAL A 157 -0.20 6.58 4.00
N VAL A 158 -0.19 5.64 4.96
CA VAL A 158 0.62 5.74 6.18
C VAL A 158 2.09 5.93 5.83
N LEU A 159 2.63 5.05 4.99
CA LEU A 159 4.03 5.13 4.56
C LEU A 159 4.31 6.41 3.76
N GLY A 160 3.37 6.87 2.94
CA GLY A 160 3.47 8.14 2.24
C GLY A 160 3.62 9.33 3.20
N LEU A 161 2.79 9.40 4.24
CA LEU A 161 2.89 10.43 5.27
C LEU A 161 4.21 10.34 6.07
N VAL A 162 4.65 9.13 6.40
CA VAL A 162 5.97 8.88 7.02
C VAL A 162 7.09 9.40 6.12
N ALA A 163 7.00 9.16 4.82
CA ALA A 163 7.99 9.61 3.84
C ALA A 163 8.09 11.14 3.81
N VAL A 164 6.94 11.83 3.78
CA VAL A 164 6.89 13.29 3.86
C VAL A 164 7.48 13.76 5.19
N PHE A 165 7.09 13.16 6.31
CA PHE A 165 7.61 13.52 7.64
C PHE A 165 9.14 13.41 7.72
N ILE A 166 9.70 12.26 7.33
CA ILE A 166 11.16 12.02 7.32
C ILE A 166 11.85 13.04 6.41
N PHE A 167 11.28 13.30 5.24
CA PHE A 167 11.82 14.29 4.32
C PHE A 167 11.85 15.69 4.94
N LEU A 168 10.76 16.15 5.57
CA LEU A 168 10.72 17.46 6.23
C LEU A 168 11.71 17.53 7.39
N MET A 169 11.81 16.47 8.20
CA MET A 169 12.79 16.40 9.28
C MET A 169 14.23 16.54 8.77
N SER A 170 14.55 15.94 7.60
CA SER A 170 15.85 16.11 6.95
C SER A 170 16.18 17.54 6.53
N LYS A 171 15.16 18.40 6.37
CA LYS A 171 15.32 19.81 6.04
C LYS A 171 15.39 20.70 7.29
N ILE A 172 14.65 20.36 8.33
CA ILE A 172 14.60 21.10 9.60
C ILE A 172 15.87 20.88 10.43
N ILE A 173 16.35 19.63 10.52
CA ILE A 173 17.52 19.27 11.34
C ILE A 173 18.63 18.80 10.40
N GLN A 174 19.69 19.59 10.23
CA GLN A 174 20.83 19.19 9.39
C GLN A 174 22.04 18.83 10.26
N PRO A 175 22.85 17.82 9.87
CA PRO A 175 22.72 16.96 8.68
C PRO A 175 21.92 15.65 8.92
N LEU A 176 21.59 15.31 10.17
CA LEU A 176 21.04 14.00 10.56
C LEU A 176 19.52 13.95 10.70
N GLY A 177 18.77 14.96 10.23
CA GLY A 177 17.32 15.04 10.46
C GLY A 177 16.53 13.88 9.87
N TRP A 178 17.00 13.25 8.79
CA TRP A 178 16.38 12.04 8.26
C TRP A 178 16.44 10.89 9.29
N LEU A 179 17.56 10.75 10.00
CA LEU A 179 17.75 9.73 11.03
C LEU A 179 16.87 10.02 12.25
N VAL A 180 16.76 11.29 12.64
CA VAL A 180 15.80 11.73 13.68
C VAL A 180 14.36 11.40 13.28
N GLY A 181 13.98 11.67 12.02
CA GLY A 181 12.66 11.33 11.50
C GLY A 181 12.36 9.83 11.53
N VAL A 182 13.34 8.99 11.17
CA VAL A 182 13.23 7.52 11.26
C VAL A 182 13.09 7.07 12.72
N LEU A 183 13.91 7.59 13.63
CA LEU A 183 13.85 7.25 15.05
C LEU A 183 12.49 7.62 15.68
N ILE A 184 11.98 8.82 15.40
CA ILE A 184 10.67 9.25 15.89
C ILE A 184 9.57 8.34 15.33
N THR A 185 9.61 8.03 14.04
CA THR A 185 8.62 7.13 13.42
C THR A 185 8.67 5.75 14.06
N ALA A 186 9.86 5.15 14.22
CA ALA A 186 10.03 3.85 14.85
C ALA A 186 9.52 3.85 16.30
N ALA A 187 9.81 4.92 17.07
CA ALA A 187 9.31 5.08 18.43
C ALA A 187 7.78 5.17 18.47
N LEU A 188 7.17 5.97 17.60
CA LEU A 188 5.70 6.12 17.52
C LEU A 188 5.02 4.83 17.08
N THR A 189 5.57 4.11 16.09
CA THR A 189 5.04 2.82 15.66
C THR A 189 5.12 1.79 16.80
N THR A 190 6.25 1.74 17.51
CA THR A 190 6.42 0.85 18.67
C THR A 190 5.43 1.20 19.78
N ALA A 191 5.27 2.49 20.08
CA ALA A 191 4.31 2.97 21.07
C ALA A 191 2.86 2.62 20.67
N SER A 192 2.52 2.72 19.37
CA SER A 192 1.22 2.32 18.84
C SER A 192 0.95 0.83 19.03
N VAL A 193 1.93 -0.03 18.71
CA VAL A 193 1.84 -1.48 18.93
C VAL A 193 1.70 -1.83 20.42
N LEU A 194 2.42 -1.13 21.30
CA LEU A 194 2.26 -1.33 22.74
C LEU A 194 0.87 -0.87 23.23
N PHE A 195 0.38 0.25 22.71
CA PHE A 195 -0.93 0.80 23.04
C PHE A 195 -2.08 -0.09 22.55
N SER A 196 -1.96 -0.70 21.36
CA SER A 196 -2.99 -1.58 20.80
C SER A 196 -3.21 -2.86 21.61
N ASN A 197 -2.26 -3.23 22.47
CA ASN A 197 -2.38 -4.36 23.39
C ASN A 197 -3.04 -4.00 24.73
N THR A 198 -3.50 -2.76 24.92
CA THR A 198 -4.09 -2.32 26.19
C THR A 198 -5.61 -2.50 26.22
N ALA A 199 -6.17 -2.78 27.41
CA ALA A 199 -7.62 -2.85 27.59
C ALA A 199 -8.34 -1.53 27.26
N PHE A 200 -7.65 -0.39 27.42
CA PHE A 200 -8.17 0.91 27.02
C PHE A 200 -8.34 1.02 25.50
N TYR A 201 -7.36 0.55 24.71
CA TYR A 201 -7.48 0.49 23.26
C TYR A 201 -8.65 -0.41 22.84
N ALA A 202 -8.79 -1.59 23.44
CA ALA A 202 -9.91 -2.49 23.18
C ALA A 202 -11.26 -1.79 23.45
N ALA A 203 -11.39 -1.12 24.61
CA ALA A 203 -12.63 -0.42 24.99
C ALA A 203 -13.06 0.68 24.00
N ILE A 204 -12.11 1.37 23.36
CA ILE A 204 -12.40 2.47 22.42
C ILE A 204 -12.46 2.03 20.95
N THR A 205 -11.98 0.83 20.60
CA THR A 205 -11.88 0.37 19.20
C THR A 205 -12.68 -0.88 18.87
N GLU A 206 -12.98 -1.75 19.83
CA GLU A 206 -13.67 -3.03 19.63
C GLU A 206 -15.21 -2.89 19.64
N TRP A 207 -15.71 -1.81 19.06
CA TRP A 207 -17.14 -1.61 18.83
C TRP A 207 -17.47 -1.63 17.35
N GLY A 208 -18.72 -2.00 17.04
CA GLY A 208 -19.20 -2.09 15.66
C GLY A 208 -18.46 -3.14 14.84
N LEU A 209 -18.56 -4.42 15.23
CA LEU A 209 -17.99 -5.54 14.48
C LEU A 209 -18.51 -5.51 13.03
N ILE A 210 -17.62 -5.22 12.08
CA ILE A 210 -17.96 -5.16 10.64
C ILE A 210 -17.93 -6.57 10.07
N ARG A 211 -16.86 -7.32 10.40
CA ARG A 211 -16.64 -8.64 9.84
C ARG A 211 -15.78 -9.48 10.76
N THR A 212 -16.17 -10.74 10.89
CA THR A 212 -15.31 -11.79 11.42
C THR A 212 -14.70 -12.52 10.23
N ILE A 213 -13.38 -12.48 10.10
CA ILE A 213 -12.66 -13.29 9.10
C ILE A 213 -12.58 -14.71 9.68
N ALA A 214 -13.73 -15.38 9.84
CA ALA A 214 -13.84 -16.75 10.33
C ALA A 214 -13.84 -17.80 9.20
N ASP A 215 -13.89 -17.34 7.94
CA ASP A 215 -14.05 -18.18 6.75
C ASP A 215 -12.86 -18.02 5.77
N ILE A 216 -11.63 -18.02 6.28
CA ILE A 216 -10.52 -18.51 5.45
C ILE A 216 -10.70 -20.03 5.44
N PRO A 217 -11.04 -20.66 4.30
CA PRO A 217 -11.27 -22.09 4.26
C PRO A 217 -10.08 -22.82 4.91
N GLN A 218 -10.35 -23.64 5.93
CA GLN A 218 -9.34 -24.55 6.49
C GLN A 218 -8.77 -25.48 5.41
N GLU A 219 -9.45 -25.58 4.26
CA GLU A 219 -9.03 -26.27 3.03
C GLU A 219 -7.72 -25.74 2.41
N ILE A 220 -7.22 -24.56 2.82
CA ILE A 220 -5.89 -24.05 2.40
C ILE A 220 -4.75 -24.61 3.28
N LEU A 221 -5.06 -25.22 4.43
CA LEU A 221 -4.10 -26.07 5.14
C LEU A 221 -3.95 -27.35 4.33
N PHE A 222 -3.02 -27.30 3.37
CA PHE A 222 -2.61 -28.42 2.55
C PHE A 222 -2.61 -29.74 3.32
N GLN A 223 -3.45 -30.69 2.87
CA GLN A 223 -3.21 -32.12 3.08
C GLN A 223 -1.96 -32.50 2.28
N PHE A 224 -0.78 -32.05 2.71
CA PHE A 224 0.44 -32.76 2.35
C PHE A 224 0.32 -34.10 3.06
N GLY A 225 0.20 -35.16 2.27
CA GLY A 225 0.00 -36.51 2.77
C GLY A 225 1.03 -36.89 3.84
N ASP A 226 0.59 -37.85 4.65
CA ASP A 226 1.33 -38.64 5.62
C ASP A 226 1.35 -38.18 7.09
N GLU A 227 1.38 -39.18 7.97
CA GLU A 227 0.92 -39.33 9.35
C GLU A 227 1.44 -38.34 10.43
N ASN A 228 2.02 -37.21 10.05
CA ASN A 228 2.52 -36.16 10.95
C ASN A 228 1.81 -34.82 10.71
N ALA A 229 0.49 -34.86 10.54
CA ALA A 229 -0.32 -33.66 10.41
C ALA A 229 -0.14 -32.80 11.67
N VAL A 230 0.61 -31.70 11.52
CA VAL A 230 0.66 -30.63 12.51
C VAL A 230 -0.76 -30.11 12.61
N GLU A 231 -1.43 -30.39 13.73
CA GLU A 231 -2.73 -29.81 14.08
C GLU A 231 -2.57 -28.29 14.24
N VAL A 232 -2.55 -27.55 13.14
CA VAL A 232 -2.75 -26.10 13.15
C VAL A 232 -4.26 -25.86 13.29
N SER A 233 -4.82 -26.25 14.45
CA SER A 233 -6.25 -26.14 14.76
C SER A 233 -6.65 -24.81 15.41
N GLU A 234 -5.71 -23.88 15.56
CA GLU A 234 -6.05 -22.55 16.06
C GLU A 234 -6.65 -21.73 14.92
N LYS A 235 -7.99 -21.71 14.88
CA LYS A 235 -8.76 -20.84 14.01
C LYS A 235 -8.36 -19.39 14.31
N ILE A 236 -7.50 -18.80 13.48
CA ILE A 236 -7.15 -17.39 13.60
C ILE A 236 -8.37 -16.57 13.21
N ILE A 237 -9.17 -16.21 14.20
CA ILE A 237 -10.34 -15.36 13.99
C ILE A 237 -9.87 -13.91 14.07
N ILE A 238 -9.70 -13.28 12.91
CA ILE A 238 -9.42 -11.84 12.85
C ILE A 238 -10.74 -11.09 12.84
N HIS A 239 -11.00 -10.33 13.90
CA HIS A 239 -12.16 -9.45 14.00
C HIS A 239 -11.79 -8.06 13.48
N LEU A 240 -12.56 -7.56 12.50
CA LEU A 240 -12.44 -6.19 12.02
C LEU A 240 -13.56 -5.34 12.63
N TYR A 241 -13.18 -4.38 13.47
CA TYR A 241 -14.11 -3.47 14.13
C TYR A 241 -14.14 -2.10 13.45
N ALA A 242 -15.31 -1.46 13.45
CA ALA A 242 -15.47 -0.09 12.96
C ALA A 242 -14.66 0.91 13.80
N GLY A 243 -14.60 0.70 15.12
CA GLY A 243 -13.81 1.56 16.01
C GLY A 243 -12.31 1.56 15.68
N GLN A 244 -11.75 0.43 15.27
CA GLN A 244 -10.37 0.35 14.78
C GLN A 244 -10.15 1.23 13.53
N LEU A 245 -11.08 1.18 12.56
CA LEU A 245 -10.98 2.02 11.36
C LEU A 245 -11.08 3.52 11.67
N VAL A 246 -11.94 3.90 12.61
CA VAL A 246 -12.07 5.29 13.07
C VAL A 246 -10.80 5.74 13.76
N TYR A 247 -10.23 4.92 14.64
CA TYR A 247 -8.98 5.20 15.34
C TYR A 247 -7.82 5.42 14.36
N GLU A 248 -7.64 4.51 13.39
CA GLU A 248 -6.61 4.64 12.35
C GLU A 248 -6.83 5.88 11.48
N GLY A 249 -8.09 6.22 11.17
CA GLY A 249 -8.44 7.46 10.47
C GLY A 249 -8.04 8.71 11.26
N ILE A 250 -8.26 8.72 12.57
CA ILE A 250 -7.85 9.83 13.46
C ILE A 250 -6.32 9.97 13.48
N ILE A 251 -5.58 8.86 13.57
CA ILE A 251 -4.11 8.88 13.50
C ILE A 251 -3.64 9.48 12.17
N LEU A 252 -4.21 9.04 11.05
CA LEU A 252 -3.86 9.55 9.73
C LEU A 252 -4.10 11.07 9.61
N VAL A 253 -5.24 11.55 10.11
CA VAL A 253 -5.54 12.99 10.15
C VAL A 253 -4.54 13.73 11.03
N ALA A 254 -4.23 13.21 12.23
CA ALA A 254 -3.26 13.81 13.13
C ALA A 254 -1.86 13.88 12.50
N MET A 255 -1.38 12.80 11.87
CA MET A 255 -0.11 12.77 11.14
C MET A 255 -0.10 13.80 10.01
N PHE A 256 -1.17 13.88 9.21
CA PHE A 256 -1.29 14.87 8.15
C PHE A 256 -1.23 16.31 8.67
N LEU A 257 -1.89 16.60 9.80
CA LEU A 257 -1.84 17.91 10.44
C LEU A 257 -0.43 18.25 10.95
N VAL A 258 0.26 17.30 11.58
CA VAL A 258 1.65 17.48 12.04
C VAL A 258 2.57 17.79 10.87
N VAL A 259 2.48 17.01 9.78
CA VAL A 259 3.28 17.21 8.57
C VAL A 259 2.98 18.57 7.93
N SER A 260 1.71 18.95 7.86
CA SER A 260 1.29 20.26 7.34
C SER A 260 1.82 21.42 8.19
N TRP A 261 1.76 21.28 9.51
CA TRP A 261 2.29 22.28 10.45
C TRP A 261 3.81 22.42 10.34
N LEU A 262 4.54 21.31 10.23
CA LEU A 262 6.00 21.31 10.03
C LEU A 262 6.37 22.03 8.75
N PHE A 263 5.63 21.77 7.68
CA PHE A 263 5.81 22.42 6.38
C PHE A 263 5.64 23.95 6.48
N ASP A 264 4.56 24.42 7.12
CA ASP A 264 4.25 25.86 7.19
C ASP A 264 5.16 26.64 8.16
N ARG A 265 5.62 26.03 9.25
CA ARG A 265 6.24 26.76 10.37
C ARG A 265 7.73 26.53 10.54
N LYS A 266 8.27 25.41 10.06
CA LYS A 266 9.62 24.95 10.41
C LYS A 266 10.53 24.78 9.22
N VAL A 267 9.98 24.55 8.03
CA VAL A 267 10.77 24.54 6.80
C VAL A 267 11.16 25.98 6.49
N GLN A 268 12.39 26.34 6.83
CA GLN A 268 13.08 27.50 6.28
C GLN A 268 13.88 27.00 5.08
N VAL A 269 13.94 27.81 4.00
CA VAL A 269 14.76 27.48 2.83
C VAL A 269 16.17 28.01 3.00
#